data_AF-A0A2E2ECE6-F1
#
_entry.id   AF-A0A2E2ECE6-F1
#
_cell.length_a   1.000
_cell.length_b   1.000
_cell.length_c   1.000
_cell.angle_alpha   90.00
_cell.angle_beta   90.00
_cell.angle_gamma   90.00
#
_symmetry.space_group_name_H-M   'P 1'
#
loop_
_entity.id
_entity.type
_entity.pdbx_description
1 polymer ?
#
loop_
_entity_poly.entity_id
_entity_poly.type
_entity_poly.pdbx_seq_one_letter_code
_entity_poly.pdbx_strand_id
1 'polypeptide(L)'
;MNNNIDTRAPFFPNSKTAQREIDQAKKAQQLRRNTYERAQELNNQTAKDAKVTIPDSIRDFSRIKKAVDTAPEVNNQEKIAQLKAQIQAGTYQPNYDAIADKILASEY
;
A
#
# COMPACT_ATOMS: atom_id res chain seq x y z
N MET A 1 39.36 22.42 13.36
CA MET A 1 40.24 21.30 12.96
C MET A 1 39.84 20.89 11.54
N ASN A 2 40.58 21.33 10.52
CA ASN A 2 40.28 20.98 9.12
C ASN A 2 40.94 19.64 8.77
N ASN A 3 40.14 18.58 8.67
CA ASN A 3 40.56 17.28 8.13
C ASN A 3 40.47 17.34 6.60
N ASN A 4 41.56 17.75 5.94
CA ASN A 4 41.67 17.74 4.49
C ASN A 4 42.09 16.34 4.03
N ILE A 5 41.12 15.49 3.68
CA ILE A 5 41.38 14.16 3.11
C ILE A 5 41.79 14.36 1.64
N ASP A 6 43.03 14.01 1.30
CA ASP A 6 43.51 14.03 -0.09
C ASP A 6 42.82 12.93 -0.89
N THR A 7 42.13 13.32 -1.97
CA THR A 7 41.41 12.41 -2.87
C THR A 7 42.16 12.14 -4.16
N ARG A 8 43.41 12.58 -4.28
CA ARG A 8 44.26 12.34 -5.46
C ARG A 8 44.83 10.93 -5.42
N ALA A 9 45.06 10.36 -6.61
CA ALA A 9 45.73 9.06 -6.71
C ALA A 9 47.21 9.22 -6.28
N PRO A 10 47.73 8.33 -5.43
CA PRO A 10 49.13 8.38 -5.00
C PRO A 10 50.06 8.05 -6.17
N PHE A 11 51.20 8.75 -6.24
CA PHE A 11 52.19 8.62 -7.33
C PHE A 11 52.79 7.19 -7.43
N PHE A 12 52.81 6.45 -6.33
CA PHE A 12 53.25 5.04 -6.28
C PHE A 12 52.13 4.13 -5.73
N PRO A 13 51.19 3.67 -6.58
CA PRO A 13 49.95 3.02 -6.15
C PRO A 13 50.14 1.69 -5.41
N ASN A 14 51.22 0.97 -5.69
CA ASN A 14 51.49 -0.36 -5.10
C ASN A 14 52.30 -0.31 -3.80
N SER A 15 52.56 0.89 -3.26
CA SER A 15 53.26 1.03 -1.98
C SER A 15 52.32 0.77 -0.80
N LYS A 16 52.85 0.27 0.32
CA LYS A 16 52.07 -0.01 1.54
C LYS A 16 51.40 1.25 2.11
N THR A 17 51.99 2.42 1.89
CA THR A 17 51.45 3.72 2.31
C THR A 17 50.33 4.18 1.38
N ALA A 18 50.52 4.08 0.05
CA ALA A 18 49.51 4.39 -0.95
C ALA A 18 48.23 3.57 -0.79
N GLN A 19 48.36 2.27 -0.47
CA GLN A 19 47.20 1.42 -0.27
C GLN A 19 46.31 1.91 0.89
N ARG A 20 46.93 2.38 1.99
CA ARG A 20 46.22 2.95 3.15
C ARG A 20 45.52 4.26 2.82
N GLU A 21 46.12 5.10 1.97
CA GLU A 21 45.52 6.35 1.52
C GLU A 21 44.33 6.10 0.59
N ILE A 22 44.46 5.15 -0.34
CA ILE A 22 43.38 4.72 -1.23
C ILE A 22 42.19 4.17 -0.44
N ASP A 23 42.44 3.34 0.57
CA ASP A 23 41.38 2.75 1.40
C ASP A 23 40.66 3.82 2.25
N GLN A 24 41.40 4.82 2.76
CA GLN A 24 40.81 5.97 3.45
C GLN A 24 39.98 6.85 2.52
N ALA A 25 40.46 7.12 1.30
CA ALA A 25 39.73 7.88 0.30
C ALA A 25 38.44 7.15 -0.14
N LYS A 26 38.49 5.83 -0.34
CA LYS A 26 37.30 5.00 -0.65
C LYS A 26 36.26 5.05 0.47
N LYS A 27 36.69 4.94 1.73
CA LYS A 27 35.81 5.04 2.90
C LYS A 27 35.15 6.42 2.99
N ALA A 28 35.90 7.49 2.72
CA ALA A 28 35.36 8.85 2.69
C ALA A 28 34.32 9.04 1.55
N GLN A 29 34.54 8.44 0.37
CA GLN A 29 33.57 8.48 -0.74
C GLN A 29 32.30 7.69 -0.44
N GLN A 30 32.39 6.55 0.25
CA GLN A 30 31.22 5.77 0.66
C GLN A 30 30.35 6.54 1.68
N LEU A 31 30.95 7.26 2.61
CA LEU A 31 30.23 8.11 3.57
C LEU A 31 29.50 9.27 2.87
N ARG A 32 30.04 9.81 1.78
CA ARG A 32 29.37 10.83 0.95
C ARG A 32 28.19 10.30 0.15
N ARG A 33 28.06 8.99 -0.05
CA ARG A 33 26.92 8.38 -0.78
C ARG A 33 25.66 8.27 0.09
N ASN A 34 25.80 8.19 1.41
CA ASN A 34 24.69 8.15 2.38
C ASN A 34 24.42 9.53 3.01
N THR A 35 24.61 10.61 2.26
CA THR A 35 24.24 11.94 2.74
C THR A 35 22.72 12.07 2.85
N TYR A 36 22.26 12.83 3.84
CA TYR A 36 20.85 13.15 4.04
C TYR A 36 20.22 13.78 2.79
N GLU A 37 20.99 14.62 2.08
CA GLU A 37 20.58 15.26 0.82
C GLU A 37 20.28 14.24 -0.28
N ARG A 38 21.11 13.20 -0.44
CA ARG A 38 20.88 12.10 -1.39
C ARG A 38 19.62 11.31 -1.05
N ALA A 39 19.37 11.06 0.23
CA ALA A 39 18.16 10.38 0.69
C ALA A 39 16.90 11.20 0.41
N GLN A 40 16.96 12.53 0.57
CA GLN A 40 15.85 13.40 0.18
C GLN A 40 15.65 13.45 -1.34
N GLU A 41 16.73 13.50 -2.12
CA GLU A 41 16.66 13.46 -3.58
C GLU A 41 15.99 12.18 -4.10
N LEU A 42 16.37 11.03 -3.56
CA LEU A 42 15.78 9.73 -3.89
C LEU A 42 14.31 9.63 -3.50
N ASN A 43 13.93 10.14 -2.32
CA ASN A 43 12.52 10.19 -1.91
C ASN A 43 11.70 11.10 -2.83
N ASN A 44 12.26 12.24 -3.23
CA ASN A 44 11.60 13.18 -4.13
C ASN A 44 11.47 12.65 -5.57
N GLN A 45 12.46 11.92 -6.08
CA GLN A 45 12.37 11.24 -7.39
C GLN A 45 11.38 10.07 -7.34
N THR A 46 11.46 9.22 -6.31
CA THR A 46 10.52 8.12 -6.11
C THR A 46 9.08 8.61 -6.00
N ALA A 47 8.84 9.73 -5.30
CA ALA A 47 7.52 10.33 -5.18
C ALA A 47 6.99 10.93 -6.50
N LYS A 48 7.87 11.28 -7.45
CA LYS A 48 7.48 11.76 -8.79
C LYS A 48 7.13 10.60 -9.71
N ASP A 49 7.92 9.53 -9.69
CA ASP A 49 7.71 8.35 -10.54
C ASP A 49 6.57 7.44 -10.03
N ALA A 50 6.33 7.43 -8.71
CA ALA A 50 5.24 6.67 -8.09
C ALA A 50 3.91 7.44 -8.00
N LYS A 51 3.84 8.69 -8.49
CA LYS A 51 2.61 9.49 -8.46
C LYS A 51 1.69 9.09 -9.63
N VAL A 52 1.17 7.86 -9.59
CA VAL A 52 -0.02 7.53 -10.36
C VAL A 52 -1.16 8.25 -9.68
N THR A 53 -1.63 9.35 -10.28
CA THR A 53 -2.80 10.10 -9.79
C THR A 53 -4.02 9.20 -9.90
N ILE A 54 -4.32 8.45 -8.85
CA ILE A 54 -5.55 7.66 -8.74
C ILE A 54 -6.71 8.66 -8.63
N PRO A 55 -7.68 8.68 -9.56
CA PRO A 55 -8.87 9.49 -9.45
C PRO A 55 -9.63 9.18 -8.15
N ASP A 56 -10.23 10.19 -7.53
CA ASP A 56 -10.86 10.03 -6.21
C ASP A 56 -12.00 8.98 -6.23
N SER A 57 -12.74 8.88 -7.34
CA SER A 57 -13.78 7.85 -7.54
C SER A 57 -13.26 6.41 -7.43
N ILE A 58 -12.06 6.15 -7.96
CA ILE A 58 -11.44 4.81 -7.90
C ILE A 58 -10.92 4.51 -6.50
N ARG A 59 -10.37 5.54 -5.82
CA ARG A 59 -9.93 5.41 -4.43
C ARG A 59 -11.11 5.09 -3.52
N ASP A 60 -12.22 5.80 -3.69
CA ASP A 60 -13.41 5.61 -2.88
C ASP A 60 -14.09 4.26 -3.16
N PHE A 61 -14.17 3.84 -4.43
CA PHE A 61 -14.61 2.49 -4.76
C PHE A 61 -13.77 1.42 -4.07
N SER A 62 -12.43 1.55 -4.08
CA SER A 62 -11.54 0.59 -3.42
C SER A 62 -11.76 0.52 -1.91
N ARG A 63 -12.03 1.67 -1.27
CA ARG A 63 -12.29 1.77 0.16
C ARG A 63 -13.61 1.12 0.53
N ILE A 64 -14.66 1.39 -0.26
CA ILE A 64 -15.98 0.78 -0.09
C ILE A 64 -15.88 -0.73 -0.27
N LYS A 65 -15.26 -1.19 -1.34
CA LYS A 65 -15.07 -2.63 -1.60
C LYS A 65 -14.35 -3.29 -0.43
N LYS A 66 -13.23 -2.71 0.02
CA LYS A 66 -12.49 -3.25 1.17
C LYS A 66 -13.34 -3.28 2.44
N ALA A 67 -14.11 -2.23 2.72
CA ALA A 67 -14.99 -2.18 3.87
C ALA A 67 -16.07 -3.26 3.82
N VAL A 68 -16.67 -3.48 2.64
CA VAL A 68 -17.67 -4.54 2.39
C VAL A 68 -17.04 -5.93 2.54
N ASP A 69 -15.86 -6.15 1.95
CA ASP A 69 -15.15 -7.43 2.03
C ASP A 69 -14.73 -7.76 3.49
N THR A 70 -14.46 -6.75 4.31
CA THR A 70 -14.16 -6.92 5.74
C THR A 70 -15.38 -6.95 6.65
N ALA A 71 -16.57 -6.68 6.11
CA ALA A 71 -17.78 -6.71 6.91
C ALA A 71 -18.05 -8.18 7.31
N PRO A 72 -18.41 -8.45 8.58
CA PRO A 72 -18.77 -9.80 8.99
C PRO A 72 -19.98 -10.28 8.18
N GLU A 73 -19.96 -11.54 7.76
CA GLU A 73 -21.13 -12.14 7.12
C GLU A 73 -22.34 -12.01 8.06
N VAL A 74 -23.40 -11.38 7.58
CA VAL A 74 -24.62 -11.20 8.37
C VAL A 74 -25.20 -12.57 8.66
N ASN A 75 -25.06 -13.03 9.91
CA ASN A 75 -25.65 -14.30 10.31
C ASN A 75 -27.18 -14.16 10.31
N ASN A 76 -27.82 -14.78 9.33
CA ASN A 76 -29.27 -14.75 9.15
C ASN A 76 -29.96 -16.02 9.69
N GLN A 77 -29.27 -16.90 10.42
CA GLN A 77 -29.82 -18.20 10.85
C GLN A 77 -31.10 -18.04 11.67
N GLU A 78 -31.10 -17.12 12.64
CA GLU A 78 -32.24 -16.90 13.53
C GLU A 78 -33.46 -16.36 12.78
N LYS A 79 -33.25 -15.38 11.88
CA LYS A 79 -34.30 -14.82 11.03
C LYS A 79 -34.92 -15.89 10.14
N ILE A 80 -34.08 -16.74 9.54
CA ILE A 80 -34.53 -17.85 8.69
C ILE A 80 -35.35 -18.85 9.50
N ALA A 81 -34.92 -19.19 10.72
CA ALA A 81 -35.66 -20.11 11.59
C ALA A 81 -37.04 -19.55 11.96
N GLN A 82 -37.13 -18.26 12.32
CA GLN A 82 -38.39 -17.59 12.63
C GLN A 82 -39.34 -17.57 11.42
N LEU A 83 -38.84 -17.20 10.25
CA LEU A 83 -39.61 -17.22 8.99
C LEU A 83 -40.13 -18.63 8.67
N LYS A 84 -39.29 -19.66 8.80
CA LYS A 84 -39.70 -21.05 8.61
C LYS A 84 -40.82 -21.46 9.56
N ALA A 85 -40.72 -21.09 10.84
CA ALA A 85 -41.77 -21.37 11.82
C ALA A 85 -43.10 -20.67 11.48
N GLN A 86 -43.06 -19.40 11.06
CA GLN A 86 -44.25 -18.66 10.63
C GLN A 86 -44.93 -19.27 9.40
N ILE A 87 -44.11 -19.73 8.43
CA ILE A 87 -44.60 -20.42 7.23
C ILE A 87 -45.27 -21.75 7.60
N GLN A 88 -44.64 -22.56 8.47
CA GLN A 88 -45.20 -23.83 8.95
C GLN A 88 -46.49 -23.63 9.75
N ALA A 89 -46.57 -22.56 10.55
CA ALA A 89 -47.76 -22.19 11.30
C ALA A 89 -48.87 -21.57 10.43
N GLY A 90 -48.63 -21.32 9.13
CA GLY A 90 -49.59 -20.69 8.22
C GLY A 90 -49.87 -19.21 8.52
N THR A 91 -49.03 -18.56 9.34
CA THR A 91 -49.19 -17.15 9.75
C THR A 91 -48.35 -16.20 8.91
N TYR A 92 -47.48 -16.74 8.05
CA TYR A 92 -46.68 -15.94 7.12
C TYR A 92 -47.55 -15.34 6.03
N GLN A 93 -47.56 -14.01 5.94
CA GLN A 93 -48.22 -13.26 4.87
C GLN A 93 -47.17 -12.81 3.85
N PRO A 94 -47.18 -13.32 2.61
CA PRO A 94 -46.27 -12.86 1.57
C PRO A 94 -46.50 -11.37 1.28
N ASN A 95 -45.42 -10.60 1.25
CA ASN A 95 -45.48 -9.23 0.75
C ASN A 95 -45.35 -9.25 -0.78
N TYR A 96 -46.47 -9.08 -1.47
CA TYR A 96 -46.54 -9.14 -2.93
C TYR A 96 -45.77 -8.01 -3.62
N ASP A 97 -45.72 -6.82 -3.03
CA ASP A 97 -44.96 -5.70 -3.58
C ASP A 97 -43.46 -6.00 -3.54
N ALA A 98 -42.96 -6.51 -2.41
CA ALA A 98 -41.56 -6.92 -2.28
C ALA A 98 -41.19 -8.08 -3.22
N ILE A 99 -42.13 -8.96 -3.53
CA ILE A 99 -41.94 -10.03 -4.52
C ILE A 99 -41.87 -9.44 -5.93
N ALA A 100 -42.79 -8.54 -6.29
CA ALA A 100 -42.82 -7.90 -7.59
C ALA A 100 -41.54 -7.09 -7.85
N ASP A 101 -41.11 -6.28 -6.88
CA ASP A 101 -39.87 -5.51 -6.97
C ASP A 101 -38.65 -6.40 -7.21
N LYS A 102 -38.60 -7.55 -6.53
CA LYS A 102 -37.49 -8.50 -6.69
C LYS A 102 -37.51 -9.21 -8.04
N ILE A 103 -38.69 -9.51 -8.58
CA ILE A 103 -38.84 -10.07 -9.92
C ILE A 103 -38.35 -9.04 -10.94
N LEU A 104 -38.82 -7.80 -10.85
CA LEU A 104 -38.42 -6.70 -11.74
C LEU A 104 -36.92 -6.42 -11.67
N ALA A 105 -36.32 -6.43 -10.48
CA ALA A 105 -34.89 -6.23 -10.30
C ALA A 105 -34.02 -7.39 -10.81
N SER A 106 -34.61 -8.55 -11.10
CA SER A 106 -33.89 -9.71 -11.67
C SER A 106 -34.01 -9.82 -13.19
N GLU A 107 -34.99 -9.14 -13.79
CA GLU A 107 -35.23 -9.14 -15.23
C GLU A 107 -34.45 -8.05 -15.99
N TYR A 108 -33.88 -7.07 -15.28
CA TYR A 108 -33.08 -5.96 -15.82
C TYR A 108 -31.72 -5.85 -15.15
#